data_AF-A0A517MZ14-F1
#
_entry.id   AF-A0A517MZ14-F1
#
_cell.length_a   1.000
_cell.length_b   1.000
_cell.length_c   1.000
_cell.angle_alpha   90.00
_cell.angle_beta   90.00
_cell.angle_gamma   90.00
#
_symmetry.space_group_name_H-M   'P 1'
#
loop_
_entity.id
_entity.type
_entity.pdbx_description
1 polymer ?
#
loop_
_entity_poly.entity_id
_entity_poly.type
_entity_poly.pdbx_seq_one_letter_code
_entity_poly.pdbx_strand_id
1 'polypeptide(L)'
;MRTHNALTLVLMLSIAGCETPELPGTDVELTAGEQADIAEAAKVEEPEPLAVDEHGVNEGATTFNADSPEKGRKSKAAGSYLGSVAHAHFWAKHELIRIQLQNQMNVFNAINDRWPKDWEEYQKEIVKPLGIELPELPEGQEFVYDPEDHELKVQPIQ
;
A
#
# COMPACT_ATOMS: atom_id res chain seq x y z
N MET A 1 22.06 12.00 -74.47
CA MET A 1 21.00 12.08 -73.45
C MET A 1 21.59 12.78 -72.23
N ARG A 2 21.51 14.13 -72.16
CA ARG A 2 20.62 14.95 -71.29
C ARG A 2 20.77 14.62 -69.79
N THR A 3 21.73 15.26 -69.08
CA THR A 3 21.66 16.52 -68.27
C THR A 3 21.31 16.30 -66.79
N HIS A 4 22.07 16.98 -65.93
CA HIS A 4 22.04 16.98 -64.47
C HIS A 4 20.68 17.36 -63.87
N ASN A 5 20.42 16.93 -62.63
CA ASN A 5 19.59 17.67 -61.69
C ASN A 5 20.09 17.45 -60.26
N ALA A 6 20.82 18.46 -59.76
CA ALA A 6 20.82 18.81 -58.36
C ALA A 6 19.46 19.44 -58.04
N LEU A 7 18.79 19.03 -56.96
CA LEU A 7 17.84 19.92 -56.27
C LEU A 7 17.54 19.43 -54.84
N THR A 8 18.19 20.12 -53.91
CA THR A 8 17.71 20.56 -52.60
C THR A 8 16.22 20.33 -52.31
N LEU A 9 15.90 19.61 -51.22
CA LEU A 9 14.60 19.71 -50.52
C LEU A 9 14.85 19.61 -49.01
N VAL A 10 15.16 20.76 -48.39
CA VAL A 10 14.28 21.49 -47.47
C VAL A 10 14.05 20.76 -46.14
N LEU A 11 14.87 21.14 -45.18
CA LEU A 11 14.61 21.13 -43.74
C LEU A 11 13.29 21.86 -43.45
N MET A 12 12.28 21.15 -42.94
CA MET A 12 11.10 21.76 -42.31
C MET A 12 11.05 21.36 -40.84
N LEU A 13 11.57 22.26 -40.02
CA LEU A 13 11.37 22.33 -38.58
C LEU A 13 10.01 23.01 -38.34
N SER A 14 8.98 22.24 -37.98
CA SER A 14 7.69 22.79 -37.52
C SER A 14 7.51 22.52 -36.04
N ILE A 15 7.54 23.60 -35.29
CA ILE A 15 7.23 23.74 -33.87
C ILE A 15 5.71 23.93 -33.79
N ALA A 16 4.98 23.15 -32.98
CA ALA A 16 3.77 23.57 -32.25
C ALA A 16 3.13 22.39 -31.53
N GLY A 17 2.83 22.56 -30.24
CA GLY A 17 1.78 21.78 -29.57
C GLY A 17 2.17 21.04 -28.29
N CYS A 18 2.69 21.71 -27.26
CA CYS A 18 2.39 21.30 -25.89
C CYS A 18 0.96 21.76 -25.59
N GLU A 19 -0.01 20.89 -25.82
CA GLU A 19 -1.39 21.09 -25.37
C GLU A 19 -1.47 20.59 -23.92
N THR A 20 -1.39 21.52 -22.97
CA THR A 20 -1.60 21.24 -21.55
C THR A 20 -3.12 21.19 -21.32
N PRO A 21 -3.69 20.05 -20.88
CA PRO A 21 -5.10 20.03 -20.49
C PRO A 21 -5.29 20.84 -19.21
N GLU A 22 -6.03 21.95 -19.31
CA GLU A 22 -6.53 22.71 -18.15
C GLU A 22 -7.56 21.83 -17.42
N LEU A 23 -7.21 21.41 -16.21
CA LEU A 23 -8.15 20.73 -15.32
C LEU A 23 -9.17 21.74 -14.80
N PRO A 24 -10.48 21.45 -14.88
CA PRO A 24 -11.50 22.34 -14.36
C PRO A 24 -11.36 22.48 -12.84
N GLY A 25 -11.22 23.73 -12.39
CA GLY A 25 -11.27 24.09 -10.98
C GLY A 25 -12.65 23.80 -10.41
N THR A 26 -12.71 22.90 -9.44
CA THR A 26 -13.83 22.82 -8.51
C THR A 26 -13.39 23.45 -7.22
N ASP A 27 -13.87 24.67 -7.01
CA ASP A 27 -13.83 25.39 -5.75
C ASP A 27 -14.57 24.56 -4.69
N VAL A 28 -13.83 23.93 -3.78
CA VAL A 28 -14.42 23.32 -2.59
C VAL A 28 -14.40 24.38 -1.50
N GLU A 29 -15.54 25.02 -1.34
CA GLU A 29 -15.88 25.90 -0.23
C GLU A 29 -15.74 25.12 1.09
N LEU A 30 -14.73 25.47 1.90
CA LEU A 30 -14.60 24.96 3.27
C LEU A 30 -15.75 25.52 4.10
N THR A 31 -16.77 24.69 4.35
CA THR A 31 -17.68 24.93 5.45
C THR A 31 -17.09 24.30 6.71
N ALA A 32 -16.66 25.18 7.61
CA ALA A 32 -16.34 24.85 8.98
C ALA A 32 -17.60 24.31 9.68
N GLY A 33 -17.48 23.12 10.26
CA GLY A 33 -18.51 22.49 11.07
C GLY A 33 -17.88 21.80 12.27
N GLU A 34 -17.99 22.49 13.41
CA GLU A 34 -18.17 21.96 14.76
C GLU A 34 -17.15 20.95 15.32
N GLN A 35 -16.26 21.45 16.18
CA GLN A 35 -15.61 20.66 17.23
C GLN A 35 -16.65 20.30 18.28
N ALA A 36 -16.88 19.01 18.48
CA ALA A 36 -17.51 18.48 19.68
C ALA A 36 -16.48 17.67 20.46
N ASP A 37 -16.19 18.17 21.66
CA ASP A 37 -15.59 17.47 22.78
C ASP A 37 -15.97 15.99 22.88
N ILE A 38 -14.99 15.15 23.18
CA ILE A 38 -15.13 14.10 24.19
C ILE A 38 -13.76 13.83 24.83
N ALA A 39 -13.52 14.50 25.96
CA ALA A 39 -12.73 13.91 27.03
C ALA A 39 -13.66 12.99 27.82
N GLU A 40 -13.39 11.69 27.86
CA GLU A 40 -13.85 10.81 28.93
C GLU A 40 -12.83 9.68 29.05
N ALA A 41 -12.25 9.57 30.24
CA ALA A 41 -11.27 8.57 30.62
C ALA A 41 -11.94 7.24 30.98
N ALA A 42 -11.11 6.19 31.03
CA ALA A 42 -11.35 4.81 31.51
C ALA A 42 -12.12 3.93 30.51
N LYS A 43 -11.62 2.75 30.15
CA LYS A 43 -11.14 1.69 31.06
C LYS A 43 -10.19 0.78 30.29
N VAL A 44 -9.02 0.50 30.87
CA VAL A 44 -8.14 -0.58 30.39
C VAL A 44 -8.84 -1.88 30.77
N GLU A 45 -9.41 -2.53 29.77
CA GLU A 45 -9.92 -3.89 29.88
C GLU A 45 -8.73 -4.83 29.66
N GLU A 46 -8.52 -5.68 30.64
CA GLU A 46 -7.54 -6.78 30.64
C GLU A 46 -7.84 -7.67 29.43
N PRO A 47 -6.86 -8.00 28.57
CA PRO A 47 -7.17 -8.71 27.34
C PRO A 47 -7.64 -10.12 27.67
N GLU A 48 -8.92 -10.39 27.41
CA GLU A 48 -9.43 -11.75 27.30
C GLU A 48 -8.62 -12.51 26.23
N PRO A 49 -8.35 -13.80 26.42
CA PRO A 49 -7.57 -14.58 25.46
C PRO A 49 -8.30 -14.56 24.12
N LEU A 50 -7.69 -13.89 23.14
CA LEU A 50 -8.24 -13.78 21.79
C LEU A 50 -8.45 -15.18 21.25
N ALA A 51 -9.70 -15.52 20.90
CA ALA A 51 -9.98 -16.76 20.22
C ALA A 51 -9.19 -16.76 18.89
N VAL A 52 -8.51 -17.86 18.64
CA VAL A 52 -7.80 -18.09 17.38
C VAL A 52 -8.69 -18.96 16.52
N ASP A 53 -8.90 -18.58 15.27
CA ASP A 53 -9.60 -19.43 14.31
C ASP A 53 -8.78 -20.67 13.93
N GLU A 54 -9.38 -21.57 13.16
CA GLU A 54 -8.73 -22.79 12.70
C GLU A 54 -7.51 -22.56 11.78
N HIS A 55 -7.34 -21.33 11.30
CA HIS A 55 -6.27 -20.90 10.41
C HIS A 55 -5.17 -20.11 11.13
N GLY A 56 -5.28 -19.93 12.45
CA GLY A 56 -4.29 -19.24 13.26
C GLY A 56 -4.46 -17.72 13.29
N VAL A 57 -5.60 -17.20 12.85
CA VAL A 57 -5.94 -15.77 12.90
C VAL A 57 -6.65 -15.45 14.21
N ASN A 58 -6.12 -14.51 14.97
CA ASN A 58 -6.73 -14.03 16.21
C ASN A 58 -7.93 -13.09 15.93
N GLU A 59 -8.93 -13.04 16.80
CA GLU A 59 -10.03 -12.04 16.73
C GLU A 59 -9.55 -10.58 16.73
N GLY A 60 -8.34 -10.31 17.24
CA GLY A 60 -7.69 -8.99 17.19
C GLY A 60 -6.87 -8.73 15.92
N ALA A 61 -6.92 -9.60 14.92
CA ALA A 61 -6.18 -9.44 13.68
C ALA A 61 -6.74 -8.28 12.85
N THR A 62 -5.84 -7.48 12.28
CA THR A 62 -6.19 -6.33 11.43
C THR A 62 -5.57 -6.48 10.06
N THR A 63 -6.25 -6.05 9.00
CA THR A 63 -5.67 -6.05 7.65
C THR A 63 -4.36 -5.24 7.61
N PHE A 64 -3.36 -5.78 6.93
CA PHE A 64 -2.09 -5.10 6.72
C PHE A 64 -2.27 -3.81 5.92
N ASN A 65 -1.84 -2.69 6.51
CA ASN A 65 -1.89 -1.37 5.92
C ASN A 65 -0.53 -0.67 5.97
N ALA A 66 -0.37 0.40 5.20
CA ALA A 66 0.89 1.15 5.13
C ALA A 66 1.37 1.74 6.47
N ASP A 67 0.43 1.95 7.41
CA ASP A 67 0.68 2.44 8.77
C ASP A 67 0.97 1.33 9.80
N SER A 68 0.78 0.05 9.45
CA SER A 68 1.03 -1.07 10.37
C SER A 68 2.51 -1.22 10.75
N PRO A 69 3.48 -1.08 9.80
CA PRO A 69 4.89 -1.30 10.11
C PRO A 69 5.53 -0.24 11.02
N GLU A 70 6.56 -0.69 11.74
CA GLU A 70 7.19 0.07 12.82
C GLU A 70 7.82 1.38 12.33
N LYS A 71 8.55 1.33 11.20
CA LYS A 71 9.25 2.50 10.63
C LYS A 71 8.29 3.63 10.26
N GLY A 72 7.15 3.31 9.67
CA GLY A 72 6.12 4.30 9.31
C GLY A 72 5.57 5.01 10.55
N ARG A 73 5.27 4.24 11.60
CA ARG A 73 4.76 4.75 12.89
C ARG A 73 5.79 5.62 13.60
N LYS A 74 7.04 5.15 13.70
CA LYS A 74 8.13 5.89 14.37
C LYS A 74 8.42 7.21 13.66
N SER A 75 8.45 7.24 12.33
CA SER A 75 8.65 8.49 11.58
C SER A 75 7.51 9.48 11.78
N LYS A 76 6.26 9.01 11.84
CA LYS A 76 5.10 9.85 12.16
C LYS A 76 5.19 10.43 13.58
N ALA A 77 5.54 9.59 14.55
CA ALA A 77 5.66 9.98 15.96
C ALA A 77 6.82 10.96 16.22
N ALA A 78 7.92 10.84 15.49
CA ALA A 78 9.05 11.76 15.59
C ALA A 78 8.66 13.21 15.21
N GLY A 79 7.68 13.37 14.32
CA GLY A 79 7.23 14.68 13.85
C GLY A 79 8.35 15.47 13.16
N SER A 80 8.18 16.79 13.06
CA SER A 80 9.09 17.70 12.32
C SER A 80 9.11 17.47 10.81
N TYR A 81 9.73 18.41 10.08
CA TYR A 81 9.85 18.36 8.62
C TYR A 81 10.49 17.05 8.14
N LEU A 82 11.60 16.64 8.76
CA LEU A 82 12.30 15.41 8.39
C LEU A 82 11.49 14.16 8.73
N GLY A 83 10.79 14.13 9.86
CA GLY A 83 9.92 13.00 10.22
C GLY A 83 8.73 12.85 9.26
N SER A 84 8.13 13.96 8.81
CA SER A 84 7.07 13.94 7.81
C SER A 84 7.53 13.40 6.45
N VAL A 85 8.71 13.82 5.98
CA VAL A 85 9.29 13.31 4.73
C VAL A 85 9.62 11.81 4.86
N ALA A 86 10.23 11.40 5.97
CA ALA A 86 10.50 9.99 6.25
C ALA A 86 9.21 9.16 6.33
N HIS A 87 8.18 9.68 6.99
CA HIS A 87 6.88 9.02 7.10
C HIS A 87 6.24 8.81 5.72
N ALA A 88 6.21 9.85 4.88
CA ALA A 88 5.69 9.74 3.53
C ALA A 88 6.45 8.70 2.69
N HIS A 89 7.78 8.64 2.82
CA HIS A 89 8.59 7.62 2.15
C HIS A 89 8.22 6.19 2.58
N PHE A 90 8.17 5.95 3.89
CA PHE A 90 7.82 4.62 4.41
C PHE A 90 6.39 4.24 4.10
N TRP A 91 5.44 5.16 4.23
CA TRP A 91 4.05 4.95 3.85
C TRP A 91 3.94 4.51 2.38
N ALA A 92 4.57 5.25 1.46
CA ALA A 92 4.54 4.92 0.04
C ALA A 92 5.18 3.56 -0.25
N LYS A 93 6.29 3.24 0.43
CA LYS A 93 6.96 1.94 0.30
C LYS A 93 6.05 0.80 0.77
N HIS A 94 5.41 0.93 1.93
CA HIS A 94 4.54 -0.11 2.48
C HIS A 94 3.26 -0.28 1.67
N GLU A 95 2.70 0.83 1.18
CA GLU A 95 1.53 0.79 0.31
C GLU A 95 1.85 0.09 -1.01
N LEU A 96 3.02 0.34 -1.60
CA LEU A 96 3.46 -0.36 -2.80
C LEU A 96 3.57 -1.87 -2.55
N ILE A 97 4.11 -2.29 -1.39
CA ILE A 97 4.17 -3.69 -0.99
C ILE A 97 2.77 -4.30 -0.90
N ARG A 98 1.81 -3.62 -0.26
CA ARG A 98 0.42 -4.07 -0.14
C ARG A 98 -0.21 -4.29 -1.52
N ILE A 99 -0.06 -3.31 -2.42
CA ILE A 99 -0.57 -3.39 -3.79
C ILE A 99 0.07 -4.55 -4.57
N GLN A 100 1.39 -4.73 -4.44
CA GLN A 100 2.10 -5.82 -5.11
C GLN A 100 1.62 -7.20 -4.64
N LEU A 101 1.44 -7.38 -3.33
CA LEU A 101 0.91 -8.61 -2.76
C LEU A 101 -0.50 -8.90 -3.28
N GLN A 102 -1.39 -7.91 -3.25
CA GLN A 102 -2.77 -8.08 -3.73
C GLN A 102 -2.82 -8.35 -5.24
N ASN A 103 -1.97 -7.69 -6.03
CA ASN A 103 -1.86 -7.98 -7.45
C ASN A 103 -1.36 -9.40 -7.72
N GLN A 104 -0.33 -9.85 -6.99
CA GLN A 104 0.21 -11.20 -7.15
C GLN A 104 -0.81 -12.27 -6.74
N MET A 105 -1.60 -12.01 -5.71
CA MET A 105 -2.75 -12.84 -5.32
C MET A 105 -3.77 -12.96 -6.46
N ASN A 106 -4.13 -11.85 -7.09
CA ASN A 106 -5.05 -11.85 -8.23
C ASN A 106 -4.48 -12.66 -9.41
N VAL A 107 -3.18 -12.51 -9.69
CA VAL A 107 -2.49 -13.29 -10.73
C VAL A 107 -2.49 -14.78 -10.39
N PHE A 108 -2.20 -15.15 -9.14
CA PHE A 108 -2.23 -16.53 -8.68
C PHE A 108 -3.62 -17.15 -8.87
N ASN A 109 -4.67 -16.44 -8.46
CA ASN A 109 -6.05 -16.88 -8.63
C ASN A 109 -6.42 -17.01 -10.11
N ALA A 110 -6.04 -16.04 -10.94
CA ALA A 110 -6.31 -16.11 -12.38
C ALA A 110 -5.64 -17.30 -13.09
N ILE A 111 -4.50 -17.77 -12.58
CA ILE A 111 -3.75 -18.91 -13.15
C ILE A 111 -4.26 -20.26 -12.60
N ASN A 112 -4.59 -20.31 -11.31
CA ASN A 112 -4.87 -21.56 -10.60
C ASN A 112 -6.37 -21.79 -10.34
N ASP A 113 -7.22 -20.80 -10.62
CA ASP A 113 -8.66 -20.79 -10.31
C ASP A 113 -8.95 -21.03 -8.81
N ARG A 114 -8.02 -20.62 -7.96
CA ARG A 114 -8.10 -20.72 -6.49
C ARG A 114 -7.17 -19.74 -5.81
N TRP A 115 -7.45 -19.46 -4.54
CA TRP A 115 -6.55 -18.72 -3.65
C TRP A 115 -5.57 -19.66 -2.91
N PRO A 116 -4.49 -19.12 -2.33
CA PRO A 116 -3.63 -19.85 -1.41
C PRO A 116 -4.42 -20.41 -0.23
N LYS A 117 -4.04 -21.60 0.23
CA LYS A 117 -4.77 -22.30 1.31
C LYS A 117 -4.31 -21.94 2.71
N ASP A 118 -3.05 -21.56 2.86
CA ASP A 118 -2.40 -21.31 4.14
C ASP A 118 -1.23 -20.34 4.01
N TRP A 119 -0.67 -19.95 5.15
CA TRP A 119 0.47 -19.05 5.24
C TRP A 119 1.71 -19.57 4.49
N GLU A 120 1.97 -20.88 4.51
CA GLU A 120 3.14 -21.46 3.85
C GLU A 120 3.04 -21.31 2.32
N GLU A 121 1.86 -21.61 1.77
CA GLU A 121 1.59 -21.43 0.34
C GLU A 121 1.61 -19.96 -0.04
N TYR A 122 1.01 -19.09 0.77
CA TYR A 122 1.05 -17.64 0.56
C TYR A 122 2.50 -17.13 0.48
N GLN A 123 3.35 -17.52 1.43
CA GLN A 123 4.76 -17.12 1.38
C GLN A 123 5.47 -17.66 0.14
N LYS A 124 5.21 -18.91 -0.24
CA LYS A 124 5.90 -19.58 -1.35
C LYS A 124 5.50 -19.02 -2.72
N GLU A 125 4.22 -18.79 -2.93
CA GLU A 125 3.65 -18.47 -4.25
C GLU A 125 3.41 -16.97 -4.44
N ILE A 126 3.33 -16.20 -3.35
CA ILE A 126 3.03 -14.76 -3.39
C ILE A 126 4.24 -13.94 -2.97
N VAL A 127 4.77 -14.17 -1.76
CA VAL A 127 5.83 -13.31 -1.20
C VAL A 127 7.19 -13.58 -1.86
N LYS A 128 7.61 -14.85 -1.95
CA LYS A 128 8.92 -15.22 -2.52
C LYS A 128 9.08 -14.80 -3.99
N PRO A 129 8.09 -14.97 -4.89
CA PRO A 129 8.25 -14.58 -6.30
C PRO A 129 8.36 -13.08 -6.52
N LEU A 130 7.81 -12.27 -5.60
CA LEU A 130 7.96 -10.82 -5.65
C LEU A 130 9.37 -10.35 -5.26
N GLY A 131 10.16 -11.19 -4.57
CA GLY A 131 11.50 -10.83 -4.12
C GLY A 131 11.52 -9.64 -3.16
N ILE A 132 10.40 -9.40 -2.47
CA ILE A 132 10.24 -8.31 -1.50
C ILE A 132 10.46 -8.83 -0.08
N GLU A 133 10.98 -7.96 0.78
CA GLU A 133 11.04 -8.19 2.21
C GLU A 133 9.81 -7.54 2.86
N LEU A 134 9.05 -8.33 3.63
CA LEU A 134 7.96 -7.78 4.42
C LEU A 134 8.51 -6.80 5.46
N PRO A 135 7.86 -5.64 5.65
CA PRO A 135 8.37 -4.62 6.55
C PRO A 135 8.25 -5.08 8.01
N GLU A 136 9.18 -4.63 8.85
CA GLU A 136 9.20 -4.96 10.28
C GLU A 136 7.95 -4.43 10.98
N LEU A 137 7.26 -5.33 11.70
CA LEU A 137 6.14 -4.98 12.56
C LEU A 137 6.64 -4.57 13.96
N PRO A 138 5.85 -3.79 14.71
CA PRO A 138 6.07 -3.57 16.14
C PRO A 138 6.26 -4.88 16.92
N GLU A 139 6.99 -4.79 18.03
CA GLU A 139 7.19 -5.95 18.93
C GLU A 139 5.84 -6.54 19.38
N GLY A 140 5.79 -7.88 19.45
CA GLY A 140 4.57 -8.59 19.83
C GLY A 140 3.53 -8.64 18.71
N GLN A 141 3.88 -8.38 17.45
CA GLN A 141 3.00 -8.57 16.31
C GLN A 141 3.64 -9.48 15.24
N GLU A 142 2.79 -10.22 14.54
CA GLU A 142 3.20 -11.08 13.42
C GLU A 142 2.28 -10.93 12.22
N PHE A 143 2.79 -11.33 11.06
CA PHE A 143 2.00 -11.46 9.84
C PHE A 143 1.33 -12.81 9.79
N VAL A 144 0.05 -12.81 9.46
CA VAL A 144 -0.75 -14.00 9.20
C VAL A 144 -1.52 -13.82 7.89
N TYR A 145 -1.71 -14.90 7.13
CA TYR A 145 -2.60 -14.87 5.98
C TYR A 145 -3.95 -15.43 6.39
N ASP A 146 -5.00 -14.72 6.04
CA ASP A 146 -6.39 -15.16 6.23
C ASP A 146 -6.92 -15.77 4.92
N PRO A 147 -7.20 -17.09 4.88
CA PRO A 147 -7.75 -17.75 3.70
C PRO A 147 -9.21 -17.40 3.41
N GLU A 148 -9.99 -16.93 4.38
CA GLU A 148 -11.40 -16.56 4.17
C GLU A 148 -11.52 -15.20 3.48
N ASP A 149 -10.76 -14.22 4.00
CA ASP A 149 -10.74 -12.86 3.45
C ASP A 149 -9.77 -12.73 2.25
N HIS A 150 -8.87 -13.72 2.08
CA HIS A 150 -7.78 -13.72 1.10
C HIS A 150 -6.83 -12.53 1.25
N GLU A 151 -6.62 -12.06 2.47
CA GLU A 151 -5.81 -10.89 2.79
C GLU A 151 -4.66 -11.20 3.76
N LEU A 152 -3.62 -10.38 3.70
CA LEU A 152 -2.56 -10.36 4.71
C LEU A 152 -3.05 -9.59 5.93
N LYS A 153 -3.04 -10.21 7.10
CA LYS A 153 -3.38 -9.60 8.39
C LYS A 153 -2.17 -9.50 9.30
N VAL A 154 -2.29 -8.62 10.29
CA VAL A 154 -1.35 -8.39 11.37
C VAL A 154 -2.06 -8.69 12.67
N GLN A 155 -1.48 -9.55 13.49
CA GLN A 155 -2.06 -9.99 14.75
C GLN A 155 -1.05 -9.92 15.90
N PRO A 156 -1.50 -9.80 17.16
CA PRO A 156 -0.61 -9.91 18.31
C PRO A 156 -0.07 -11.34 18.48
N ILE A 157 1.19 -11.46 18.87
CA ILE A 157 1.83 -12.72 19.28
C ILE A 157 1.41 -13.01 20.73
N GLN A 158 0.97 -14.24 21.00
CA GLN A 158 0.58 -14.70 22.35
C GLN A 158 1.79 -15.19 23.17
#